data_AF-A0A1Q7MR22-F1
#
_entry.id   AF-A0A1Q7MR22-F1
#
_cell.length_a   1.000
_cell.length_b   1.000
_cell.length_c   1.000
_cell.angle_alpha   90.00
_cell.angle_beta   90.00
_cell.angle_gamma   90.00
#
_symmetry.space_group_name_H-M   'P 1'
#
loop_
_entity.id
_entity.type
_entity.pdbx_description
1 polymer ?
#
loop_
_entity_poly.entity_id
_entity_poly.type
_entity_poly.pdbx_seq_one_letter_code
_entity_poly.pdbx_strand_id
1 'polypeptide(L)'
;MSPVSGVGFNYAIQDAVVAANILAGPLKAGRLTESDLAKVQRQRLWPTSVVQTLQSVFQKNLIGNIRASQQPARVPWQLRALVHVPILRDLPGKLIAFGPRRVRLREA
;
A
#
# COMPACT_ATOMS: atom_id res chain seq x y z
N MET A 1 1.34 8.57 -8.67
CA MET A 1 0.52 8.01 -7.58
C MET A 1 -0.94 8.31 -7.88
N SER A 2 -1.86 7.33 -7.78
CA SER A 2 -3.30 7.50 -8.07
C SER A 2 -4.04 8.01 -6.81
N PRO A 3 -5.01 8.93 -6.91
CA PRO A 3 -5.54 9.70 -5.79
C PRO A 3 -6.64 8.97 -5.00
N VAL A 4 -6.46 7.67 -4.77
CA VAL A 4 -7.42 6.91 -3.96
C VAL A 4 -7.03 7.09 -2.48
N SER A 5 -7.70 8.05 -1.83
CA SER A 5 -7.80 8.28 -0.38
C SER A 5 -6.65 7.78 0.52
N GLY A 6 -5.70 8.68 0.84
CA GLY A 6 -4.89 8.60 2.07
C GLY A 6 -3.80 7.52 2.15
N VAL A 7 -3.76 6.55 1.23
CA VAL A 7 -2.79 5.44 1.27
C VAL A 7 -1.35 5.93 1.06
N GLY A 8 -1.16 6.97 0.23
CA GLY A 8 0.17 7.52 -0.07
C GLY A 8 0.89 8.10 1.16
N PHE A 9 0.15 8.77 2.06
CA PHE A 9 0.73 9.37 3.27
C PHE A 9 1.17 8.31 4.29
N ASN A 10 0.36 7.25 4.47
CA ASN A 10 0.72 6.12 5.32
C ASN A 10 2.00 5.43 4.82
N TYR A 11 2.10 5.24 3.50
CA TYR A 11 3.29 4.68 2.87
C TYR A 11 4.54 5.54 3.08
N ALA A 12 4.42 6.87 2.95
CA ALA A 12 5.51 7.80 3.18
C ALA A 12 6.02 7.75 4.65
N ILE A 13 5.11 7.70 5.63
CA ILE A 13 5.49 7.53 7.04
C ILE A 13 6.23 6.21 7.23
N GLN A 14 5.70 5.13 6.68
CA GLN A 14 6.34 3.84 6.78
C GLN A 14 7.73 3.86 6.11
N ASP A 15 7.91 4.56 4.98
CA ASP A 15 9.18 4.66 4.25
C ASP A 15 10.20 5.38 5.12
N ALA A 16 9.78 6.48 5.76
CA ALA A 16 10.59 7.22 6.71
C ALA A 16 11.01 6.37 7.92
N VAL A 17 10.12 5.53 8.47
CA VAL A 17 10.46 4.62 9.58
C VAL A 17 11.51 3.58 9.17
N VAL A 18 11.40 3.00 7.97
CA VAL A 18 12.38 2.03 7.47
C VAL A 18 13.72 2.70 7.16
N ALA A 19 13.68 3.88 6.54
CA ALA A 19 14.88 4.69 6.32
C ALA A 19 15.57 5.02 7.65
N ALA A 20 14.83 5.45 8.67
CA ALA A 20 15.38 5.71 10.00
C ALA A 20 16.04 4.46 10.60
N ASN A 21 15.35 3.31 10.57
CA ASN A 21 15.87 2.05 11.12
C ASN A 21 17.15 1.55 10.42
N ILE A 22 17.32 1.81 9.12
CA ILE A 22 18.47 1.32 8.34
C ILE A 22 19.60 2.34 8.33
N LEU A 23 19.28 3.62 8.19
CA LEU A 23 20.26 4.68 7.90
C LEU A 23 20.75 5.41 9.16
N ALA A 24 20.01 5.40 10.27
CA ALA A 24 20.40 6.16 11.47
C ALA A 24 21.78 5.76 12.02
N GLY A 25 22.08 4.46 12.09
CA GLY A 25 23.38 3.96 12.54
C GLY A 25 24.54 4.35 11.61
N PRO A 26 24.47 4.01 10.30
CA PRO A 26 25.49 4.41 9.31
C PRO A 26 25.71 5.92 9.21
N LEU A 27 24.66 6.73 9.30
CA LEU A 27 24.74 8.20 9.28
C LEU A 27 25.48 8.73 10.51
N LYS A 28 25.13 8.28 11.72
CA LYS A 28 25.82 8.69 12.96
C LYS A 28 27.31 8.33 12.95
N ALA A 29 27.66 7.20 12.34
CA ALA A 29 29.03 6.71 12.25
C ALA A 29 29.80 7.24 11.01
N GLY A 30 29.20 8.12 10.20
CA GLY A 30 29.84 8.69 9.00
C GLY A 30 30.20 7.66 7.92
N ARG A 31 29.57 6.48 7.94
CA ARG A 31 29.93 5.32 7.11
C ARG A 31 28.81 4.88 6.17
N LEU A 32 27.91 5.81 5.82
CA LEU A 32 26.80 5.53 4.93
C LEU A 32 27.32 5.07 3.56
N THR A 33 26.77 3.96 3.06
CA THR A 33 27.10 3.44 1.72
C THR A 33 25.86 3.36 0.83
N GLU A 34 26.05 3.32 -0.48
CA GLU A 34 24.97 3.04 -1.43
C GLU A 34 24.29 1.69 -1.15
N SER A 35 25.02 0.73 -0.58
CA SER A 35 24.46 -0.56 -0.17
C SER A 35 23.37 -0.42 0.89
N ASP A 36 23.46 0.59 1.77
CA ASP A 36 22.45 0.85 2.79
C ASP A 36 21.20 1.50 2.19
N LEU A 37 21.37 2.37 1.19
CA LEU A 37 20.26 2.91 0.41
C LEU A 37 19.55 1.81 -0.39
N ALA A 38 20.31 0.88 -0.98
CA ALA A 38 19.76 -0.27 -1.69
C ALA A 38 18.96 -1.20 -0.76
N LYS A 39 19.34 -1.33 0.52
CA LYS A 39 18.55 -2.08 1.52
C LYS A 39 17.20 -1.41 1.78
N VAL A 40 17.16 -0.09 1.92
CA VAL A 40 15.90 0.67 2.03
C VAL A 40 15.05 0.42 0.78
N GLN A 41 15.62 0.59 -0.41
CA GLN A 41 14.90 0.43 -1.67
C GLN A 41 14.32 -0.98 -1.86
N ARG A 42 15.10 -2.04 -1.58
CA ARG A 42 14.63 -3.44 -1.66
C ARG A 42 13.47 -3.73 -0.71
N GLN A 43 13.47 -3.16 0.49
CA GLN A 43 12.38 -3.37 1.45
C GLN A 43 11.09 -2.62 1.08
N ARG A 44 11.18 -1.54 0.31
CA ARG A 44 10.02 -0.65 0.02
C ARG A 44 9.47 -0.77 -1.40
N LEU A 45 10.26 -1.27 -2.35
CA LEU A 45 9.80 -1.53 -3.73
C LEU A 45 8.65 -2.54 -3.77
N TRP A 46 8.79 -3.68 -3.08
CA TRP A 46 7.79 -4.75 -3.14
C TRP A 46 6.43 -4.32 -2.53
N PRO A 47 6.36 -3.72 -1.32
CA PRO A 47 5.09 -3.23 -0.76
C PRO A 47 4.42 -2.16 -1.62
N THR A 48 5.22 -1.31 -2.26
CA THR A 48 4.73 -0.21 -3.12
C THR A 48 4.11 -0.75 -4.40
N SER A 49 4.79 -1.69 -5.07
CA SER A 49 4.28 -2.32 -6.29
C SER A 49 2.95 -3.05 -6.03
N VAL A 50 2.85 -3.82 -4.94
CA VAL A 50 1.61 -4.58 -4.62
C VAL A 50 0.41 -3.65 -4.48
N VAL A 51 0.53 -2.55 -3.71
CA VAL A 51 -0.59 -1.63 -3.53
C VAL A 51 -0.92 -0.85 -4.79
N GLN A 52 0.09 -0.46 -5.58
CA GLN A 52 -0.16 0.20 -6.87
C GLN A 52 -0.85 -0.72 -7.87
N THR A 53 -0.48 -2.00 -7.92
CA THR A 53 -1.14 -2.99 -8.80
C THR A 53 -2.59 -3.21 -8.36
N LEU A 54 -2.85 -3.38 -7.06
CA LEU A 54 -4.20 -3.51 -6.53
C LEU A 54 -5.06 -2.29 -6.85
N GLN A 55 -4.56 -1.07 -6.59
CA GLN A 55 -5.27 0.16 -6.95
C GLN A 55 -5.57 0.24 -8.44
N SER A 56 -4.60 -0.11 -9.30
CA SER A 56 -4.78 -0.07 -10.76
C SER A 56 -5.85 -1.06 -11.23
N VAL A 57 -5.92 -2.26 -10.64
CA VAL A 57 -6.94 -3.27 -10.93
C VAL A 57 -8.32 -2.80 -10.48
N PHE A 58 -8.43 -2.28 -9.25
CA PHE A 58 -9.70 -1.73 -8.74
C PHE A 58 -10.20 -0.56 -9.58
N GLN A 59 -9.33 0.38 -9.95
CA GLN A 59 -9.68 1.54 -10.75
C GLN A 59 -10.18 1.14 -12.15
N LYS A 60 -9.51 0.19 -12.81
CA LYS A 60 -9.92 -0.32 -14.13
C LYS A 60 -11.27 -1.04 -14.09
N ASN A 61 -11.51 -1.86 -13.07
CA ASN A 61 -12.72 -2.67 -12.96
C ASN A 61 -13.96 -1.90 -12.47
N LEU A 62 -13.78 -0.87 -11.65
CA LEU A 62 -14.91 -0.06 -11.14
C LEU A 62 -15.27 1.10 -12.08
N ILE A 63 -14.29 1.83 -12.62
CA ILE A 63 -14.55 3.01 -13.46
C ILE A 63 -14.97 2.61 -14.88
N GLY A 64 -14.44 1.52 -15.42
CA GLY A 64 -14.82 1.01 -16.74
C GLY A 64 -16.29 0.60 -16.85
N ASN A 65 -16.84 0.00 -15.79
CA ASN A 65 -18.23 -0.47 -15.76
C ASN A 65 -19.24 0.67 -15.61
N ILE A 66 -18.90 1.74 -14.87
CA ILE A 66 -19.81 2.88 -14.68
C ILE A 66 -19.96 3.71 -15.96
N ARG A 67 -18.90 3.80 -16.77
CA ARG A 67 -18.91 4.59 -18.01
C ARG A 67 -19.64 3.88 -19.17
N ALA A 68 -19.82 2.56 -19.09
CA ALA A 68 -20.45 1.75 -20.14
C ALA A 68 -21.96 1.50 -19.91
N SER A 69 -22.50 1.75 -18.71
CA SER A 69 -23.88 1.42 -18.38
C SER A 69 -24.76 2.66 -18.17
N GLN A 70 -25.63 2.97 -19.14
CA GLN A 70 -26.85 3.75 -18.93
C GLN A 70 -28.00 2.92 -18.29
N GLN A 71 -27.68 1.75 -17.72
CA GLN A 71 -28.64 0.89 -17.02
C GLN A 71 -28.30 0.84 -15.52
N PRO A 72 -29.31 0.70 -14.64
CA PRO A 72 -29.08 0.62 -13.20
C PRO A 72 -28.09 -0.51 -12.89
N ALA A 73 -26.95 -0.14 -12.32
CA ALA A 73 -25.82 -1.03 -12.11
C ALA A 73 -26.23 -2.24 -11.26
N ARG A 74 -26.47 -3.39 -11.92
CA ARG A 74 -26.66 -4.66 -11.21
C ARG A 74 -25.35 -5.01 -10.53
N VAL A 75 -25.32 -4.91 -9.20
CA VAL A 75 -24.18 -5.31 -8.38
C VAL A 75 -23.81 -6.76 -8.74
N PRO A 76 -22.61 -7.01 -9.30
CA PRO A 76 -22.17 -8.34 -9.69
C PRO A 76 -22.23 -9.30 -8.50
N TRP A 77 -22.58 -10.56 -8.76
CA TRP A 77 -22.73 -11.57 -7.69
C TRP A 77 -21.43 -11.76 -6.90
N GLN A 78 -20.28 -11.58 -7.55
CA GLN A 78 -18.96 -11.62 -6.94
C GLN A 78 -18.78 -10.51 -5.90
N LEU A 79 -19.26 -9.30 -6.18
CA LEU A 79 -19.24 -8.16 -5.24
C LEU A 79 -20.19 -8.42 -4.06
N ARG A 80 -21.36 -9.02 -4.29
CA ARG A 80 -22.27 -9.42 -3.18
C ARG A 80 -21.65 -10.49 -2.29
N ALA A 81 -21.01 -11.49 -2.88
CA ALA A 81 -20.29 -12.53 -2.14
C ALA A 81 -19.11 -11.93 -1.33
N LEU A 82 -18.39 -10.96 -1.89
CA LEU A 82 -17.29 -10.26 -1.22
C LEU A 82 -17.74 -9.52 0.05
N VAL A 83 -18.94 -8.95 0.05
CA VAL A 83 -19.52 -8.23 1.20
C VAL A 83 -20.06 -9.18 2.27
N HIS A 84 -20.43 -10.42 1.90
CA HIS A 84 -20.92 -11.44 2.84
C HIS A 84 -19.80 -12.22 3.54
N VAL A 85 -18.57 -12.16 3.04
CA VAL A 85 -17.41 -12.80 3.68
C VAL A 85 -16.72 -11.78 4.60
N PRO A 86 -16.80 -11.92 5.94
CA PRO A 86 -16.33 -10.91 6.89
C PRO A 86 -14.84 -10.55 6.71
N ILE A 87 -14.04 -11.54 6.37
CA ILE A 87 -12.59 -11.40 6.16
C ILE A 87 -12.30 -10.51 4.95
N LEU A 88 -13.03 -10.69 3.84
CA LEU A 88 -12.85 -9.92 2.60
C LEU A 88 -13.44 -8.50 2.70
N ARG A 89 -14.41 -8.29 3.61
CA ARG A 89 -14.95 -6.97 3.95
C ARG A 89 -13.97 -6.13 4.77
N ASP A 90 -13.28 -6.75 5.72
CA ASP A 90 -12.39 -6.04 6.66
C ASP A 90 -10.95 -5.91 6.13
N LEU A 91 -10.52 -6.80 5.22
CA LEU A 91 -9.18 -6.79 4.64
C LEU A 91 -8.80 -5.46 3.98
N PRO A 92 -9.65 -4.86 3.12
CA PRO A 92 -9.30 -3.62 2.43
C PRO A 92 -9.06 -2.47 3.41
N GLY A 93 -9.93 -2.33 4.41
CA GLY A 93 -9.77 -1.32 5.47
C GLY A 93 -8.49 -1.52 6.27
N LYS A 94 -8.17 -2.77 6.64
CA LYS A 94 -6.93 -3.11 7.36
C LYS A 94 -5.68 -2.88 6.50
N LEU A 95 -5.73 -3.21 5.21
CA LEU A 95 -4.63 -2.97 4.27
C LEU A 95 -4.41 -1.48 4.02
N ILE A 96 -5.47 -0.68 3.93
CA ILE A 96 -5.39 0.78 3.80
C ILE A 96 -4.83 1.40 5.10
N ALA A 97 -5.29 0.93 6.26
CA ALA A 97 -4.90 1.47 7.56
C ALA A 97 -3.47 1.07 7.99
N PHE A 98 -3.02 -0.14 7.69
CA PHE A 98 -1.76 -0.67 8.22
C PHE A 98 -0.74 -1.07 7.16
N GLY A 99 -1.12 -1.13 5.88
CA GLY A 99 -0.28 -1.71 4.83
C GLY A 99 -0.08 -3.22 4.98
N PRO A 100 0.66 -3.85 4.06
CA PRO A 100 0.93 -5.30 4.10
C PRO A 100 1.89 -5.71 5.23
N ARG A 101 2.66 -4.77 5.79
CA ARG A 101 3.60 -5.04 6.89
C ARG A 101 3.69 -3.83 7.80
N ARG A 102 3.34 -4.01 9.08
CA ARG A 102 3.54 -2.97 10.11
C ARG A 102 5.04 -2.77 10.34
N VAL A 103 5.50 -1.54 10.16
CA VAL A 103 6.84 -1.11 10.55
C VAL A 103 6.77 -0.39 11.89
N ARG A 104 7.74 -0.69 12.75
CA ARG A 104 7.93 -0.03 14.05
C ARG A 104 9.33 0.57 14.05
N LEU A 105 9.47 1.74 14.67
CA LEU A 105 10.78 2.29 14.97
C LEU A 105 11.49 1.33 15.93
N ARG A 106 12.76 1.04 15.65
CA ARG A 106 13.64 0.34 16.56
C ARG A 106 14.38 1.40 17.36
N GLU A 107 14.32 1.32 18.69
CA GLU A 107 15.18 2.14 19.53
C GLU A 107 16.64 1.80 19.22
N ALA A 108 17.47 2.85 19.13
CA ALA A 108 18.86 2.80 18.70
C ALA A 108 19.79 2.60 19.90
#